data_AF-A0A0L7KYW2-F1
#
_entry.id   AF-A0A0L7KYW2-F1
#
_cell.length_a   1.000
_cell.length_b   1.000
_cell.length_c   1.000
_cell.angle_alpha   90.00
_cell.angle_beta   90.00
_cell.angle_gamma   90.00
#
_symmetry.space_group_name_H-M   'P 1'
#
loop_
_entity.id
_entity.type
_entity.pdbx_description
1 polymer ?
#
loop_
_entity_poly.entity_id
_entity_poly.type
_entity_poly.pdbx_seq_one_letter_code
_entity_poly.pdbx_strand_id
1 'polypeptide(L)'
;MNSENSDCGPSLVLSLVAQCDDLNRLNSVLNDGAAEDCFLAFIKQMEWVRGQWASAEAEAVRLQSELDEALRTLSKWEAKFAHVRKLLDGEKRERNIVLKKYSELSKLLDMARDLLFNDNRAKLNDETLQKLAFLNGTAHQDHNAKLSGMSYSRSEDDLDLSLASSRRSWVQRGAWQAREPQPAAKKRRSSTNSSATKSDTPARVAPQRTPSVISAAYGASPRARPRQHNFVAKNFYKRETCGPCGKTCETCRAQAHPECRALLPLPCVPPGAAHAKRPNAPQEGCISEWAPRTPPMVPALLVHCVNEVEKRGLLERGLYRVSGAEKDVKRLKERFLRGCGSPSLTGEDIHVVCGCIKDFLRSLREPLVSSALWQDFMAAASVREQSDAIAAVVQAVSQLPPPNRDNYPERKETTSNNLAVGYK
;
A
#
# COMPACT_ATOMS: atom_id res chain seq x y z
N MET A 1 9.98 -66.44 -46.20
CA MET A 1 8.62 -65.87 -46.30
C MET A 1 8.76 -64.37 -46.15
N ASN A 2 8.41 -63.66 -47.23
CA ASN A 2 8.34 -62.21 -47.35
C ASN A 2 7.58 -61.58 -46.18
N SER A 3 7.92 -60.33 -45.82
CA SER A 3 7.15 -59.15 -46.28
C SER A 3 7.81 -57.85 -45.81
N GLU A 4 7.77 -56.88 -46.71
CA GLU A 4 8.38 -55.56 -46.71
C GLU A 4 7.62 -54.53 -45.85
N ASN A 5 8.32 -53.49 -45.41
CA ASN A 5 8.03 -52.05 -45.66
C ASN A 5 8.85 -51.17 -44.68
N SER A 6 9.94 -50.51 -45.10
CA SER A 6 10.06 -49.21 -45.78
C SER A 6 9.81 -47.99 -44.86
N ASP A 7 10.90 -47.31 -44.46
CA ASP A 7 11.07 -45.84 -44.60
C ASP A 7 12.38 -45.33 -43.95
N CYS A 8 13.40 -45.09 -44.77
CA CYS A 8 14.32 -43.98 -44.58
C CYS A 8 14.91 -43.64 -45.96
N GLY A 9 14.60 -42.44 -46.44
CA GLY A 9 14.79 -42.02 -47.84
C GLY A 9 16.25 -41.98 -48.32
N PRO A 10 16.46 -41.71 -49.63
CA PRO A 10 17.79 -41.67 -50.20
C PRO A 10 18.58 -40.51 -49.58
N SER A 11 19.66 -40.84 -48.87
CA SER A 11 20.76 -39.90 -48.65
C SER A 11 21.21 -39.41 -50.03
N LEU A 12 20.80 -38.19 -50.39
CA LEU A 12 21.29 -37.49 -51.57
C LEU A 12 22.78 -37.25 -51.33
N VAL A 13 23.61 -38.21 -51.77
CA VAL A 13 25.04 -37.99 -51.89
C VAL A 13 25.20 -36.84 -52.88
N LEU A 14 25.46 -35.64 -52.35
CA LEU A 14 25.73 -34.46 -53.16
C LEU A 14 26.80 -34.79 -54.19
N SER A 15 26.66 -34.27 -55.42
CA SER A 15 27.71 -34.38 -56.43
C SER A 15 29.06 -33.93 -55.82
N LEU A 16 30.16 -34.56 -56.24
CA LEU A 16 31.50 -34.19 -55.77
C LEU A 16 31.77 -32.68 -55.94
N VAL A 17 31.19 -32.07 -56.98
CA VAL A 17 31.24 -30.62 -57.22
C VAL A 17 30.47 -29.86 -56.13
N ALA A 18 29.26 -30.28 -55.79
CA ALA A 18 28.46 -29.65 -54.74
C ALA A 18 29.10 -29.83 -53.34
N GLN A 19 29.77 -30.95 -53.08
CA GLN A 19 30.54 -31.15 -51.85
C GLN A 19 31.78 -30.24 -51.79
N CYS A 20 32.46 -30.05 -52.94
CA CYS A 20 33.60 -29.12 -53.06
C CYS A 20 33.15 -27.66 -52.87
N ASP A 21 32.02 -27.28 -53.46
CA ASP A 21 31.44 -25.94 -53.32
C ASP A 21 31.00 -25.69 -51.87
N ASP A 22 30.38 -26.67 -51.20
CA ASP A 22 30.04 -26.57 -49.78
C ASP A 22 31.28 -26.48 -48.90
N LEU A 23 32.33 -27.24 -49.18
CA LEU A 23 33.61 -27.15 -48.47
C LEU A 23 34.26 -25.77 -48.65
N ASN A 24 34.26 -25.24 -49.86
CA ASN A 24 34.79 -23.90 -50.14
C ASN A 24 33.96 -22.80 -49.48
N ARG A 25 32.63 -22.96 -49.42
CA ARG A 25 31.74 -22.04 -48.70
C ARG A 25 32.01 -22.06 -47.20
N LEU A 26 32.15 -23.25 -46.61
CA LEU A 26 32.47 -23.39 -45.18
C LEU A 26 33.87 -22.85 -44.86
N ASN A 27 34.84 -23.11 -45.74
CA ASN A 27 36.20 -22.60 -45.61
C ASN A 27 36.25 -21.06 -45.77
N SER A 28 35.41 -20.47 -46.63
CA SER A 28 35.32 -19.01 -46.73
C SER A 28 34.72 -18.42 -45.46
N VAL A 29 33.65 -19.00 -44.90
CA VAL A 29 33.03 -18.53 -43.64
C VAL A 29 34.01 -18.58 -42.45
N LEU A 30 34.88 -19.59 -42.40
CA LEU A 30 35.91 -19.70 -41.36
C LEU A 30 37.07 -18.72 -41.57
N ASN A 31 37.41 -18.38 -42.82
CA ASN A 31 38.53 -17.48 -43.13
C ASN A 31 38.15 -16.00 -43.29
N ASP A 32 36.85 -15.65 -43.35
CA ASP A 32 36.39 -14.27 -43.52
C ASP A 32 36.35 -13.47 -42.20
N GLY A 33 36.88 -14.03 -41.09
CA GLY A 33 37.01 -13.39 -39.77
C GLY A 33 35.69 -13.14 -39.02
N ALA A 34 34.56 -13.14 -39.72
CA ALA A 34 33.24 -12.86 -39.15
C ALA A 34 32.84 -13.84 -38.02
N ALA A 35 33.26 -15.11 -38.10
CA ALA A 35 33.01 -16.10 -37.06
C ALA A 35 33.76 -15.76 -35.76
N GLU A 36 35.00 -15.28 -35.87
CA GLU A 36 35.82 -14.87 -34.73
C GLU A 36 35.26 -13.61 -34.08
N ASP A 37 34.82 -12.63 -34.87
CA ASP A 37 34.16 -11.42 -34.37
C ASP A 37 32.85 -11.74 -33.65
N CYS A 38 32.03 -12.65 -34.19
CA CYS A 38 30.81 -13.12 -33.53
C CYS A 38 31.13 -13.81 -32.19
N PHE A 39 32.17 -14.65 -32.15
CA PHE A 39 32.59 -15.33 -30.94
C PHE A 39 33.13 -14.35 -29.89
N LEU A 40 33.95 -13.36 -30.29
CA LEU A 40 34.45 -12.31 -29.40
C LEU A 40 33.31 -11.44 -28.85
N ALA A 41 32.32 -11.11 -29.68
CA ALA A 41 31.12 -10.41 -29.24
C ALA A 41 30.32 -11.23 -28.22
N PHE A 42 30.20 -12.55 -28.44
CA PHE A 42 29.57 -13.46 -27.50
C PHE A 42 30.32 -13.52 -26.16
N ILE A 43 31.65 -13.63 -26.16
CA ILE A 43 32.45 -13.66 -24.92
C ILE A 43 32.32 -12.34 -24.16
N LYS A 44 32.40 -11.18 -24.83
CA LYS A 44 32.18 -9.86 -24.21
C LYS A 44 30.80 -9.75 -23.58
N GLN A 45 29.78 -10.24 -24.28
CA GLN A 45 28.42 -10.26 -23.77
C GLN A 45 28.32 -11.17 -22.54
N MET A 46 28.99 -12.33 -22.55
CA MET A 46 28.95 -13.26 -21.42
C MET A 46 29.66 -12.72 -20.18
N GLU A 47 30.80 -12.04 -20.36
CA GLU A 47 31.48 -11.33 -19.27
C GLU A 47 30.62 -10.21 -18.69
N TRP A 48 29.94 -9.44 -19.55
CA TRP A 48 29.00 -8.40 -19.11
C TRP A 48 27.84 -8.98 -18.29
N VAL A 49 27.23 -10.07 -18.76
CA VAL A 49 26.17 -10.78 -18.04
C VAL A 49 26.69 -11.30 -16.70
N ARG A 50 27.88 -11.91 -16.67
CA ARG A 50 28.50 -12.40 -15.44
C ARG A 50 28.72 -11.27 -14.43
N GLY A 51 29.16 -10.10 -14.89
CA GLY A 51 29.30 -8.91 -14.05
C GLY A 51 27.97 -8.42 -13.46
N GLN A 52 26.89 -8.43 -14.25
CA GLN A 52 25.55 -8.11 -13.74
C GLN A 52 25.08 -9.13 -12.69
N TRP A 53 25.32 -10.43 -12.91
CA TRP A 53 25.00 -11.48 -11.96
C TRP A 53 25.76 -11.31 -10.63
N ALA A 54 27.07 -11.08 -10.68
CA ALA A 54 27.88 -10.85 -9.49
C ALA A 54 27.39 -9.61 -8.70
N SER A 55 27.03 -8.54 -9.39
CA SER A 55 26.45 -7.35 -8.73
C SER A 55 25.08 -7.64 -8.12
N ALA A 56 24.25 -8.46 -8.74
CA ALA A 56 22.95 -8.85 -8.20
C ALA A 56 23.10 -9.76 -6.98
N GLU A 57 24.05 -10.70 -7.01
CA GLU A 57 24.38 -11.57 -5.88
C GLU A 57 24.88 -10.76 -4.68
N ALA A 58 25.79 -9.79 -4.90
CA ALA A 58 26.26 -8.90 -3.84
C ALA A 58 25.13 -8.08 -3.21
N GLU A 59 24.19 -7.58 -4.02
CA GLU A 59 23.03 -6.84 -3.54
C GLU A 59 22.06 -7.73 -2.76
N ALA A 60 21.87 -8.99 -3.19
CA ALA A 60 21.06 -9.96 -2.46
C ALA A 60 21.66 -10.25 -1.07
N VAL A 61 22.98 -10.42 -0.98
CA VAL A 61 23.69 -10.60 0.30
C VAL A 61 23.55 -9.36 1.20
N ARG A 62 23.67 -8.16 0.62
CA ARG A 62 23.49 -6.90 1.35
C ARG A 62 22.07 -6.79 1.94
N LEU A 63 21.05 -7.08 1.12
CA LEU A 63 19.65 -7.06 1.54
C LEU A 63 19.35 -8.12 2.61
N GLN A 64 19.93 -9.31 2.50
CA GLN A 64 19.80 -10.35 3.51
C GLN A 64 20.38 -9.90 4.86
N SER A 65 21.55 -9.23 4.84
CA SER A 65 22.17 -8.69 6.06
C SER A 65 21.31 -7.60 6.72
N GLU A 66 20.70 -6.71 5.93
CA GLU A 66 19.76 -5.69 6.44
C GLU A 66 18.50 -6.30 7.03
N LEU A 67 17.98 -7.36 6.40
CA LEU A 67 16.83 -8.10 6.91
C LEU A 67 17.15 -8.76 8.26
N ASP A 68 18.30 -9.42 8.37
CA ASP A 68 18.72 -10.08 9.61
C ASP A 68 18.90 -9.07 10.76
N GLU A 69 19.46 -7.89 10.48
CA GLU A 69 19.57 -6.82 11.47
C GLU A 69 18.20 -6.28 11.89
N ALA A 70 17.30 -6.04 10.93
CA ALA A 70 15.94 -5.62 11.23
C ALA A 70 15.21 -6.65 12.12
N LEU A 71 15.33 -7.94 11.81
CA LEU A 71 14.76 -9.02 12.61
C LEU A 71 15.35 -9.07 14.03
N ARG A 72 16.66 -8.86 14.19
CA ARG A 72 17.31 -8.73 15.51
C ARG A 72 16.73 -7.58 16.32
N THR A 73 16.54 -6.41 15.69
CA THR A 73 15.95 -5.26 16.39
C THR A 73 14.50 -5.52 16.79
N LEU A 74 13.73 -6.18 15.94
CA LEU A 74 12.32 -6.49 16.18
C LEU A 74 12.20 -7.45 17.38
N SER A 75 12.99 -8.53 17.40
CA SER A 75 13.05 -9.47 18.53
C SER A 75 13.44 -8.79 19.85
N LYS A 76 14.41 -7.87 19.81
CA LYS A 76 14.80 -7.07 20.99
C LYS A 76 13.64 -6.22 21.53
N TRP A 77 12.86 -5.59 20.65
CA TRP A 77 11.72 -4.78 21.08
C TRP A 77 10.54 -5.63 21.54
N GLU A 78 10.28 -6.78 20.91
CA GLU A 78 9.29 -7.75 21.37
C GLU A 78 9.57 -8.22 22.80
N ALA A 79 10.83 -8.55 23.11
CA ALA A 79 11.24 -8.92 24.47
C ALA A 79 10.99 -7.78 25.48
N LYS A 80 11.30 -6.53 25.10
CA LYS A 80 11.02 -5.35 25.95
C LYS A 80 9.52 -5.16 26.17
N PHE A 81 8.70 -5.27 25.13
CA PHE A 81 7.24 -5.14 25.25
C PHE A 81 6.64 -6.27 26.07
N ALA A 82 7.15 -7.49 25.94
CA ALA A 82 6.76 -8.62 26.78
C ALA A 82 7.07 -8.36 28.27
N HIS A 83 8.24 -7.79 28.56
CA HIS A 83 8.62 -7.40 29.92
C HIS A 83 7.70 -6.31 30.48
N VAL A 84 7.44 -5.24 29.72
CA VAL A 84 6.54 -4.14 30.14
C VAL A 84 5.12 -4.66 30.38
N ARG A 85 4.61 -5.53 29.50
CA ARG A 85 3.29 -6.16 29.68
C ARG A 85 3.22 -6.97 30.97
N LYS A 86 4.27 -7.77 31.26
CA LYS A 86 4.36 -8.55 32.50
C LYS A 86 4.35 -7.65 33.76
N LEU A 87 5.05 -6.52 33.73
CA LEU A 87 5.05 -5.54 34.82
C LEU A 87 3.65 -4.96 35.03
N LEU A 88 3.00 -4.52 33.95
CA LEU A 88 1.65 -3.95 34.00
C LEU A 88 0.61 -4.96 34.51
N ASP A 89 0.72 -6.22 34.09
CA ASP A 89 -0.15 -7.29 34.57
C ASP A 89 0.11 -7.65 36.04
N GLY A 90 1.33 -7.42 36.54
CA GLY A 90 1.64 -7.46 37.97
C GLY A 90 0.91 -6.37 38.75
N GLU A 91 1.08 -5.12 38.33
CA GLU A 91 0.45 -3.96 38.98
C GLU A 91 -1.08 -4.05 38.96
N LYS A 92 -1.67 -4.48 37.84
CA LYS A 92 -3.11 -4.74 37.74
C LYS A 92 -3.59 -5.79 38.73
N ARG A 93 -2.83 -6.88 38.93
CA ARG A 93 -3.17 -7.92 39.90
C ARG A 93 -3.15 -7.39 41.33
N GLU A 94 -2.11 -6.64 41.69
CA GLU A 94 -2.00 -6.01 43.02
C GLU A 94 -3.14 -5.01 43.26
N ARG A 95 -3.42 -4.14 42.30
CA ARG A 95 -4.55 -3.21 42.34
C ARG A 95 -5.88 -3.94 42.54
N ASN A 96 -6.10 -5.04 41.83
CA ASN A 96 -7.33 -5.82 41.95
C ASN A 96 -7.48 -6.46 43.35
N ILE A 97 -6.40 -6.91 43.97
CA ILE A 97 -6.43 -7.43 45.34
C ILE A 97 -6.84 -6.32 46.32
N VAL A 98 -6.25 -5.12 46.19
CA VAL A 98 -6.59 -3.97 47.04
C VAL A 98 -8.05 -3.55 46.83
N LEU A 99 -8.52 -3.49 45.57
CA LEU A 99 -9.90 -3.14 45.26
C LEU A 99 -10.91 -4.14 45.81
N LYS A 100 -10.58 -5.44 45.82
CA LYS A 100 -11.42 -6.46 46.46
C LYS A 100 -11.54 -6.22 47.98
N LYS A 101 -10.41 -6.02 48.67
CA LYS A 101 -10.41 -5.71 50.11
C LYS A 101 -11.20 -4.43 50.43
N TYR A 102 -11.02 -3.39 49.61
CA TYR A 102 -11.79 -2.15 49.74
C TYR A 102 -13.29 -2.39 49.55
N SER A 103 -13.69 -3.20 48.56
CA SER A 103 -15.10 -3.57 48.36
C SER A 103 -15.68 -4.36 49.53
N GLU A 104 -14.92 -5.28 50.14
CA GLU A 104 -15.34 -6.02 51.33
C GLU A 104 -15.56 -5.08 52.52
N LEU A 105 -14.60 -4.18 52.77
CA LEU A 105 -14.71 -3.15 53.81
C LEU A 105 -15.90 -2.20 53.57
N SER A 106 -16.14 -1.80 52.32
CA SER A 106 -17.29 -0.98 51.95
C SER A 106 -18.60 -1.70 52.27
N LYS A 107 -18.73 -2.99 51.94
CA LYS A 107 -19.93 -3.78 52.27
C LYS A 107 -20.14 -3.89 53.77
N LEU A 108 -19.08 -4.09 54.56
CA LEU A 108 -19.16 -4.10 56.02
C LEU A 108 -19.66 -2.76 56.56
N LEU A 109 -19.18 -1.65 55.99
CA LEU A 109 -19.60 -0.31 56.36
C LEU A 109 -21.08 -0.06 56.01
N ASP A 110 -21.52 -0.53 54.84
CA ASP A 110 -22.92 -0.41 54.41
C ASP A 110 -23.85 -1.24 55.31
N MET A 111 -23.48 -2.47 55.66
CA MET A 111 -24.23 -3.29 56.63
C MET A 111 -24.30 -2.63 58.01
N ALA A 112 -23.19 -2.04 58.47
CA ALA A 112 -23.18 -1.30 59.73
C ALA A 112 -24.08 -0.06 59.67
N ARG A 113 -24.12 0.65 58.53
CA ARG A 113 -25.04 1.76 58.29
C ARG A 113 -26.49 1.30 58.37
N ASP A 114 -26.84 0.21 57.69
CA ASP A 114 -28.21 -0.31 57.69
C ASP A 114 -28.68 -0.73 59.10
N LEU A 115 -27.83 -1.44 59.86
CA LEU A 115 -28.14 -1.82 61.24
C LEU A 115 -28.34 -0.60 62.17
N LEU A 116 -27.50 0.44 62.01
CA LEU A 116 -27.56 1.65 62.84
C LEU A 116 -28.75 2.55 62.49
N PHE A 117 -29.07 2.72 61.20
CA PHE A 117 -30.03 3.72 60.74
C PHE A 117 -31.40 3.15 60.34
N ASN A 118 -31.52 1.85 60.08
CA ASN A 118 -32.80 1.20 59.77
C ASN A 118 -33.31 0.34 60.93
N ASP A 119 -32.50 -0.57 61.48
CA ASP A 119 -32.97 -1.56 62.48
C ASP A 119 -32.97 -1.06 63.93
N ASN A 120 -31.98 -0.25 64.34
CA ASN A 120 -31.85 0.28 65.71
C ASN A 120 -32.22 1.77 65.84
N ARG A 121 -32.82 2.37 64.81
CA ARG A 121 -33.18 3.80 64.79
C ARG A 121 -34.04 4.23 65.98
N ALA A 122 -34.93 3.36 66.45
CA ALA A 122 -35.80 3.62 67.60
C ALA A 122 -35.13 3.46 68.97
N LYS A 123 -33.91 2.90 69.03
CA LYS A 123 -33.18 2.60 70.27
C LYS A 123 -31.98 3.52 70.53
N LEU A 124 -31.66 4.43 69.60
CA LEU A 124 -30.50 5.31 69.68
C LEU A 124 -30.93 6.76 69.93
N ASN A 125 -30.25 7.42 70.86
CA ASN A 125 -30.52 8.82 71.24
C ASN A 125 -30.13 9.78 70.10
N ASP A 126 -30.86 10.89 69.94
CA ASP A 126 -30.64 11.88 68.87
C ASP A 126 -29.22 12.46 68.85
N GLU A 127 -28.60 12.65 70.02
CA GLU A 127 -27.23 13.15 70.14
C GLU A 127 -26.18 12.15 69.59
N THR A 128 -26.45 10.85 69.74
CA THR A 128 -25.60 9.77 69.21
C THR A 128 -25.79 9.64 67.70
N LEU A 129 -27.02 9.79 67.21
CA LEU A 129 -27.32 9.81 65.77
C LEU A 129 -26.66 10.99 65.05
N GLN A 130 -26.62 12.18 65.66
CA GLN A 130 -25.87 13.33 65.14
C GLN A 130 -24.36 13.08 65.08
N LYS A 131 -23.77 12.47 66.12
CA LYS A 131 -22.34 12.10 66.13
C LYS A 131 -21.99 11.04 65.08
N LEU A 132 -22.94 10.18 64.70
CA LEU A 132 -22.79 9.14 63.68
C LEU A 132 -23.22 9.58 62.26
N ALA A 133 -23.78 10.79 62.10
CA ALA A 133 -24.31 11.28 60.83
C ALA A 133 -23.25 11.39 59.72
N PHE A 134 -21.96 11.46 60.04
CA PHE A 134 -20.88 11.44 59.04
C PHE A 134 -20.85 10.15 58.21
N LEU A 135 -21.33 9.03 58.76
CA LEU A 135 -21.48 7.76 58.04
C LEU A 135 -22.56 7.82 56.95
N ASN A 136 -23.51 8.76 57.08
CA ASN A 136 -24.56 9.03 56.10
C ASN A 136 -24.08 10.06 55.05
N GLY A 137 -23.22 11.01 55.45
CA GLY A 137 -22.68 12.05 54.57
C GLY A 137 -21.66 11.57 53.54
N THR A 138 -20.95 10.47 53.78
CA THR A 138 -20.00 9.89 52.81
C THR A 138 -20.69 9.22 51.62
N ALA A 139 -21.95 8.78 51.77
CA ALA A 139 -22.69 8.12 50.69
C ALA A 139 -23.16 9.10 49.59
N HIS A 140 -23.48 10.35 49.93
CA HIS A 140 -24.01 11.31 48.96
C HIS A 140 -22.96 12.05 48.13
N GLN A 141 -21.70 12.14 48.58
CA GLN A 141 -20.64 12.71 47.74
C GLN A 141 -20.02 11.68 46.78
N ASP A 142 -19.94 10.40 47.16
CA ASP A 142 -19.34 9.39 46.29
C ASP A 142 -20.29 8.87 45.20
N HIS A 143 -21.61 8.92 45.40
CA HIS A 143 -22.56 8.60 44.32
C HIS A 143 -22.55 9.66 43.21
N ASN A 144 -22.31 10.93 43.53
CA ASN A 144 -22.25 12.00 42.54
C ASN A 144 -20.85 12.18 41.92
N ALA A 145 -19.79 11.84 42.65
CA ALA A 145 -18.43 11.79 42.07
C ALA A 145 -18.21 10.57 41.16
N LYS A 146 -18.91 9.45 41.39
CA LYS A 146 -18.85 8.25 40.52
C LYS A 146 -19.74 8.33 39.28
N LEU A 147 -20.67 9.29 39.18
CA LEU A 147 -21.44 9.54 37.95
C LEU A 147 -20.68 10.38 36.90
N SER A 148 -19.46 10.84 37.22
CA SER A 148 -18.51 11.44 36.28
C SER A 148 -17.25 10.59 36.02
N GLY A 149 -17.21 9.34 36.48
CA GLY A 149 -16.02 8.48 36.38
C GLY A 149 -16.33 7.00 36.10
N MET A 150 -16.61 6.68 34.83
CA MET A 150 -16.59 5.32 34.25
C MET A 150 -17.51 4.25 34.89
N SER A 151 -18.65 4.07 34.22
CA SER A 151 -19.50 2.87 34.28
C SER A 151 -18.72 1.57 34.09
N TYR A 152 -18.65 0.75 35.13
CA TYR A 152 -18.36 -0.69 35.06
C TYR A 152 -19.70 -1.42 35.10
N SER A 153 -20.18 -1.87 33.95
CA SER A 153 -21.21 -2.90 33.86
C SER A 153 -20.51 -4.23 33.63
N ARG A 154 -20.77 -5.16 34.56
CA ARG A 154 -20.28 -6.53 34.55
C ARG A 154 -21.49 -7.45 34.40
N SER A 155 -21.66 -8.00 33.21
CA SER A 155 -22.10 -9.38 32.96
C SER A 155 -22.04 -9.56 31.45
N GLU A 156 -21.23 -10.50 30.97
CA GLU A 156 -21.49 -11.42 29.83
C GLU A 156 -20.24 -12.30 29.72
N ASP A 157 -20.09 -13.27 30.63
CA ASP A 157 -19.38 -14.52 30.32
C ASP A 157 -20.50 -15.51 29.97
N ASP A 158 -20.75 -15.69 28.67
CA ASP A 158 -21.18 -16.93 28.02
C ASP A 158 -21.59 -16.61 26.57
N LEU A 159 -20.68 -16.09 25.74
CA LEU A 159 -20.82 -16.20 24.29
C LEU A 159 -19.44 -16.42 23.64
N ASP A 160 -19.30 -17.65 23.17
CA ASP A 160 -18.30 -18.23 22.28
C ASP A 160 -17.39 -17.26 21.51
N LEU A 161 -16.10 -17.60 21.49
CA LEU A 161 -15.02 -16.95 20.75
C LEU A 161 -15.06 -17.26 19.23
N SER A 162 -16.24 -17.23 18.63
CA SER A 162 -16.40 -17.25 17.19
C SER A 162 -17.47 -16.23 16.78
N LEU A 163 -17.15 -15.42 15.77
CA LEU A 163 -17.95 -14.32 15.17
C LEU A 163 -17.75 -12.90 15.73
N ALA A 164 -17.40 -12.00 14.79
CA ALA A 164 -17.53 -10.54 14.81
C ALA A 164 -16.66 -9.78 15.85
N SER A 165 -15.53 -9.15 15.51
CA SER A 165 -15.22 -8.31 14.35
C SER A 165 -16.24 -7.19 14.09
N SER A 166 -16.34 -6.21 15.00
CA SER A 166 -16.56 -4.79 14.63
C SER A 166 -16.51 -3.86 15.87
N ARG A 167 -15.60 -2.88 15.88
CA ARG A 167 -15.73 -1.53 16.50
C ARG A 167 -14.45 -0.74 16.16
N ARG A 168 -14.57 0.30 15.32
CA ARG A 168 -14.79 1.72 15.68
C ARG A 168 -13.61 2.34 16.44
N SER A 169 -12.74 2.95 15.62
CA SER A 169 -12.32 4.36 15.67
C SER A 169 -12.14 4.99 17.06
N TRP A 170 -10.87 5.13 17.44
CA TRP A 170 -10.42 6.15 18.40
C TRP A 170 -9.98 7.39 17.61
N VAL A 171 -10.77 8.45 17.70
CA VAL A 171 -10.41 9.80 17.26
C VAL A 171 -9.51 10.45 18.32
N GLN A 172 -8.44 11.07 17.82
CA GLN A 172 -7.50 12.02 18.41
C GLN A 172 -7.84 12.65 19.77
N ARG A 173 -6.84 12.64 20.67
CA ARG A 173 -6.55 13.77 21.56
C ARG A 173 -5.05 14.06 21.62
N GLY A 174 -4.69 15.28 21.22
CA GLY A 174 -3.63 16.14 21.81
C GLY A 174 -2.19 15.62 21.82
N ALA A 175 -1.40 16.09 20.85
CA ALA A 175 0.06 16.01 20.88
C ALA A 175 0.63 16.95 21.97
N TRP A 176 1.33 16.38 22.95
CA TRP A 176 2.20 17.14 23.86
C TRP A 176 3.58 17.28 23.19
N GLN A 177 3.92 18.51 22.79
CA GLN A 177 5.25 18.87 22.29
C GLN A 177 6.17 19.13 23.49
N ALA A 178 7.17 18.27 23.67
CA ALA A 178 8.28 18.53 24.60
C ALA A 178 9.30 19.44 23.92
N ARG A 179 9.55 20.60 24.52
CA ARG A 179 10.51 21.62 24.11
C ARG A 179 11.74 21.47 25.01
N GLU A 180 12.90 21.16 24.46
CA GLU A 180 14.19 21.35 25.16
C GLU A 180 14.81 22.70 24.76
N PRO A 181 15.42 23.47 25.70
CA PRO A 181 16.11 24.71 25.39
C PRO A 181 17.62 24.51 25.24
N GLN A 182 18.22 25.08 24.18
CA GLN A 182 19.66 25.36 24.14
C GLN A 182 19.91 26.88 24.14
N PRO A 183 21.01 27.35 24.78
CA PRO A 183 21.23 28.76 25.03
C PRO A 183 21.82 29.52 23.83
N ALA A 184 21.52 30.81 23.81
CA ALA A 184 21.87 31.77 22.78
C ALA A 184 23.33 32.24 22.84
N ALA A 185 23.96 32.42 21.68
CA ALA A 185 25.11 33.30 21.51
C ALA A 185 24.84 34.29 20.36
N LYS A 186 24.85 35.58 20.72
CA LYS A 186 24.80 36.73 19.80
C LYS A 186 26.14 36.88 19.09
N LYS A 187 26.15 37.20 17.78
CA LYS A 187 26.83 38.39 17.23
C LYS A 187 26.64 38.56 15.70
N ARG A 188 26.14 39.77 15.38
CA ARG A 188 26.53 40.73 14.32
C ARG A 188 26.54 40.32 12.83
N ARG A 189 25.79 41.14 12.07
CA ARG A 189 25.89 41.41 10.62
C ARG A 189 27.27 41.95 10.23
N SER A 190 27.77 41.50 9.08
CA SER A 190 28.37 42.35 8.06
C SER A 190 28.35 41.66 6.69
N SER A 191 27.94 42.43 5.70
CA SER A 191 27.95 42.18 4.26
C SER A 191 29.36 42.27 3.68
N THR A 192 29.75 41.31 2.85
CA THR A 192 30.69 41.54 1.73
C THR A 192 30.50 40.48 0.65
N ASN A 193 30.53 40.96 -0.58
CA ASN A 193 30.47 40.27 -1.86
C ASN A 193 31.77 39.48 -2.10
N SER A 194 31.71 38.31 -2.77
CA SER A 194 32.65 37.83 -3.82
C SER A 194 32.67 36.29 -3.98
N SER A 195 32.43 35.86 -5.22
CA SER A 195 33.20 34.88 -6.01
C SER A 195 33.37 33.42 -5.54
N ALA A 196 32.67 32.55 -6.28
CA ALA A 196 32.99 31.19 -6.70
C ALA A 196 34.26 30.48 -6.17
N THR A 197 34.07 29.31 -5.55
CA THR A 197 34.84 28.07 -5.81
C THR A 197 34.00 26.84 -5.40
N LYS A 198 34.22 25.74 -6.14
CA LYS A 198 33.58 24.43 -5.97
C LYS A 198 34.14 23.70 -4.75
N SER A 199 33.29 23.05 -3.95
CA SER A 199 33.69 21.89 -3.13
C SER A 199 32.48 21.09 -2.66
N ASP A 200 32.65 19.77 -2.74
CA ASP A 200 31.70 18.69 -2.51
C ASP A 200 30.97 18.71 -1.16
N THR A 201 29.68 18.36 -1.19
CA THR A 201 28.88 18.00 -0.01
C THR A 201 28.26 16.63 -0.25
N PRO A 202 28.35 15.67 0.69
CA PRO A 202 27.86 14.32 0.47
C PRO A 202 26.33 14.28 0.37
N ALA A 203 25.85 13.52 -0.61
CA ALA A 203 24.44 13.37 -0.93
C ALA A 203 23.65 12.77 0.25
N ARG A 204 22.58 13.46 0.62
CA ARG A 204 21.54 13.00 1.55
C ARG A 204 20.93 11.69 1.04
N VAL A 205 21.09 10.61 1.81
CA VAL A 205 20.52 9.29 1.53
C VAL A 205 18.99 9.40 1.37
N ALA A 206 18.50 9.00 0.19
CA ALA A 206 17.08 8.90 -0.10
C ALA A 206 16.49 7.65 0.57
N PRO A 207 15.27 7.70 1.13
CA PRO A 207 14.66 6.53 1.74
C PRO A 207 14.38 5.46 0.67
N GLN A 208 14.87 4.25 0.94
CA GLN A 208 14.66 3.03 0.15
C GLN A 208 13.16 2.81 -0.07
N ARG A 209 12.73 2.65 -1.33
CA ARG A 209 11.33 2.39 -1.71
C ARG A 209 11.22 0.96 -2.19
N THR A 210 10.31 0.20 -1.59
CA THR A 210 9.87 -1.10 -2.09
C THR A 210 9.27 -0.95 -3.50
N PRO A 211 9.52 -1.90 -4.42
CA PRO A 211 8.99 -1.80 -5.77
C PRO A 211 7.45 -1.93 -5.77
N SER A 212 6.77 -0.94 -6.33
CA SER A 212 5.33 -0.96 -6.60
C SER A 212 5.02 -1.98 -7.70
N VAL A 213 3.95 -2.77 -7.52
CA VAL A 213 3.50 -3.81 -8.46
C VAL A 213 3.17 -3.23 -9.85
N ILE A 214 2.87 -1.93 -9.93
CA ILE A 214 2.61 -1.21 -11.17
C ILE A 214 3.87 -1.11 -12.07
N SER A 215 5.07 -1.11 -11.48
CA SER A 215 6.33 -1.14 -12.26
C SER A 215 6.64 -2.51 -12.86
N ALA A 216 6.12 -3.60 -12.29
CA ALA A 216 6.44 -4.97 -12.71
C ALA A 216 5.57 -5.47 -13.89
N ALA A 217 4.35 -4.94 -14.07
CA ALA A 217 3.37 -5.50 -14.99
C ALA A 217 3.56 -5.13 -16.48
N TYR A 218 4.31 -4.07 -16.81
CA TYR A 218 4.37 -3.55 -18.19
C TYR A 218 5.66 -3.84 -18.96
N GLY A 219 6.41 -4.88 -18.57
CA GLY A 219 7.63 -5.28 -19.29
C GLY A 219 8.76 -4.24 -19.22
N ALA A 220 8.67 -3.27 -18.32
CA ALA A 220 9.79 -2.40 -18.00
C ALA A 220 10.65 -3.15 -16.97
N SER A 221 11.93 -3.33 -17.29
CA SER A 221 12.96 -3.90 -16.42
C SER A 221 12.74 -3.56 -14.93
N PRO A 222 13.10 -4.42 -13.95
CA PRO A 222 13.01 -4.11 -12.51
C PRO A 222 13.69 -2.79 -12.08
N ARG A 223 14.44 -2.15 -12.99
CA ARG A 223 15.03 -0.80 -12.89
C ARG A 223 14.11 0.36 -13.34
N ALA A 224 12.87 0.10 -13.73
CA ALA A 224 11.96 1.11 -14.26
C ALA A 224 11.47 2.07 -13.16
N ARG A 225 12.12 3.22 -13.08
CA ARG A 225 11.75 4.29 -12.15
C ARG A 225 10.31 4.74 -12.44
N PRO A 226 9.47 4.93 -11.39
CA PRO A 226 8.12 5.44 -11.59
C PRO A 226 8.17 6.80 -12.28
N ARG A 227 7.27 7.02 -13.27
CA ARG A 227 7.22 8.26 -14.06
C ARG A 227 7.25 9.48 -13.13
N GLN A 228 8.20 10.37 -13.35
CA GLN A 228 8.36 11.59 -12.57
C GLN A 228 7.46 12.71 -13.11
N HIS A 229 7.12 13.66 -12.26
CA HIS A 229 6.37 14.86 -12.65
C HIS A 229 7.27 15.84 -13.42
N ASN A 230 6.78 16.41 -14.52
CA ASN A 230 7.48 17.43 -15.31
C ASN A 230 6.88 18.83 -15.05
N PHE A 231 7.56 19.65 -14.24
CA PHE A 231 7.04 20.93 -13.76
C PHE A 231 7.52 22.13 -14.58
N VAL A 232 6.58 22.90 -15.14
CA VAL A 232 6.87 24.13 -15.89
C VAL A 232 6.28 25.35 -15.18
N ALA A 233 7.04 26.45 -15.18
CA ALA A 233 6.60 27.72 -14.59
C ALA A 233 5.65 28.43 -15.55
N LYS A 234 4.44 28.76 -15.09
CA LYS A 234 3.53 29.68 -15.80
C LYS A 234 3.46 30.97 -15.00
N ASN A 235 3.93 32.07 -15.60
CA ASN A 235 3.91 33.39 -14.96
C ASN A 235 2.48 33.94 -15.00
N PHE A 236 1.79 33.98 -13.86
CA PHE A 236 0.50 34.67 -13.70
C PHE A 236 0.60 35.68 -12.55
N TYR A 237 0.15 36.91 -12.82
CA TYR A 237 0.14 38.03 -11.85
C TYR A 237 -1.27 38.16 -11.22
N LYS A 238 -1.47 37.61 -10.01
CA LYS A 238 -2.27 38.20 -8.91
C LYS A 238 -2.28 37.28 -7.68
N ARG A 239 -2.40 37.88 -6.49
CA ARG A 239 -2.35 37.22 -5.18
C ARG A 239 -3.71 37.31 -4.49
N GLU A 240 -4.36 36.19 -4.24
CA GLU A 240 -5.27 35.96 -3.10
C GLU A 240 -5.11 34.48 -2.66
N THR A 241 -5.44 34.21 -1.41
CA THR A 241 -4.98 33.06 -0.61
C THR A 241 -5.16 31.69 -1.28
N CYS A 242 -4.00 31.13 -1.68
CA CYS A 242 -3.76 29.81 -2.30
C CYS A 242 -4.20 29.60 -3.77
N GLY A 243 -3.80 30.51 -4.65
CA GLY A 243 -3.74 30.31 -6.11
C GLY A 243 -3.43 31.65 -6.79
N PRO A 244 -2.43 31.82 -7.70
CA PRO A 244 -1.71 30.84 -8.52
C PRO A 244 -0.20 31.17 -8.65
N CYS A 245 0.69 30.52 -7.90
CA CYS A 245 2.13 30.52 -8.22
C CYS A 245 2.81 29.27 -7.63
N GLY A 246 2.58 28.14 -8.27
CA GLY A 246 3.32 26.91 -8.08
C GLY A 246 3.46 26.28 -9.47
N LYS A 247 4.65 25.78 -9.80
CA LYS A 247 4.83 25.15 -11.13
C LYS A 247 3.78 24.05 -11.29
N THR A 248 3.15 23.97 -12.46
CA THR A 248 2.17 22.92 -12.75
C THR A 248 2.86 21.79 -13.51
N CYS A 249 2.54 20.55 -13.16
CA CYS A 249 3.02 19.41 -13.92
C CYS A 249 2.34 19.40 -15.29
N GLU A 250 3.10 19.45 -16.38
CA GLU A 250 2.52 19.45 -17.74
C GLU A 250 1.82 18.13 -18.07
N THR A 251 2.26 17.04 -17.45
CA THR A 251 1.73 15.70 -17.68
C THR A 251 0.43 15.46 -16.91
N CYS A 252 0.45 15.59 -15.58
CA CYS A 252 -0.69 15.23 -14.72
C CYS A 252 -1.51 16.43 -14.22
N ARG A 253 -1.08 17.66 -14.53
CA ARG A 253 -1.67 18.92 -14.04
C ARG A 253 -1.64 19.13 -12.52
N ALA A 254 -0.90 18.30 -11.78
CA ALA A 254 -0.67 18.52 -10.36
C ALA A 254 0.02 19.86 -10.11
N GLN A 255 -0.40 20.55 -9.05
CA GLN A 255 0.20 21.80 -8.61
C GLN A 255 0.98 21.56 -7.32
N ALA A 256 2.22 22.04 -7.27
CA ALA A 256 3.04 21.98 -6.06
C ALA A 256 4.04 23.14 -6.00
N HIS A 257 4.37 23.57 -4.79
CA HIS A 257 5.52 24.44 -4.57
C HIS A 257 6.83 23.71 -4.96
N PRO A 258 7.90 24.43 -5.34
CA PRO A 258 9.20 23.84 -5.66
C PRO A 258 9.70 22.83 -4.62
N GLU A 259 9.56 23.17 -3.33
CA GLU A 259 9.94 22.35 -2.18
C GLU A 259 9.00 21.17 -1.93
N CYS A 260 7.76 21.24 -2.41
CA CYS A 260 6.74 20.20 -2.23
C CYS A 260 6.68 19.19 -3.39
N ARG A 261 7.43 19.39 -4.49
CA ARG A 261 7.39 18.48 -5.65
C ARG A 261 7.70 17.03 -5.30
N ALA A 262 8.64 16.81 -4.38
CA ALA A 262 9.03 15.48 -3.94
C ALA A 262 7.98 14.78 -3.07
N LEU A 263 6.99 15.53 -2.55
CA LEU A 263 5.89 15.01 -1.74
C LEU A 263 4.70 14.52 -2.58
N LEU A 264 4.70 14.81 -3.88
CA LEU A 264 3.62 14.36 -4.74
C LEU A 264 3.65 12.84 -4.95
N PRO A 265 2.47 12.20 -5.04
CA PRO A 265 2.40 10.78 -5.34
C PRO A 265 3.10 10.45 -6.67
N LEU A 266 3.87 9.36 -6.66
CA LEU A 266 4.42 8.72 -7.86
C LEU A 266 3.70 7.38 -8.09
N PRO A 267 3.53 6.94 -9.35
CA PRO A 267 3.98 7.58 -10.58
C PRO A 267 3.12 8.79 -10.99
N CYS A 268 3.68 9.69 -11.80
CA CYS A 268 2.92 10.75 -12.47
C CYS A 268 2.00 10.13 -13.55
N VAL A 269 0.68 10.33 -13.40
CA VAL A 269 -0.34 9.78 -14.31
C VAL A 269 -1.06 10.93 -15.02
N PRO A 270 -1.09 10.97 -16.37
CA PRO A 270 -1.88 11.96 -17.11
C PRO A 270 -3.38 11.83 -16.80
N PRO A 271 -4.13 12.94 -16.74
CA PRO A 271 -5.57 12.89 -16.53
C PRO A 271 -6.28 12.27 -17.75
N GLY A 272 -7.42 11.61 -17.50
CA GLY A 272 -8.25 11.06 -18.57
C GLY A 272 -8.90 12.10 -19.47
N ALA A 273 -9.46 11.65 -20.59
CA ALA A 273 -10.08 12.51 -21.59
C ALA A 273 -11.24 13.37 -21.05
N ALA A 274 -11.98 12.88 -20.05
CA ALA A 274 -13.04 13.64 -19.37
C ALA A 274 -12.52 14.96 -18.78
N HIS A 275 -11.34 14.91 -18.14
CA HIS A 275 -10.68 16.07 -17.51
C HIS A 275 -10.03 17.02 -18.51
N ALA A 276 -9.75 16.57 -19.72
CA ALA A 276 -9.19 17.42 -20.76
C ALA A 276 -10.23 18.41 -21.31
N LYS A 277 -11.52 18.09 -21.23
CA LYS A 277 -12.60 18.84 -21.90
C LYS A 277 -13.53 19.61 -20.96
N ARG A 278 -13.74 19.20 -19.69
CA ARG A 278 -14.62 19.93 -18.75
C ARG A 278 -14.16 19.77 -17.28
N PRO A 279 -14.02 20.85 -16.50
CA PRO A 279 -13.76 20.77 -15.06
C PRO A 279 -14.95 20.23 -14.23
N ASN A 280 -16.15 20.15 -14.83
CA ASN A 280 -17.37 19.57 -14.24
C ASN A 280 -17.89 18.39 -15.11
N ALA A 281 -17.03 17.41 -15.42
CA ALA A 281 -17.50 16.19 -16.07
C ALA A 281 -18.52 15.46 -15.17
N PRO A 282 -19.51 14.75 -15.75
CA PRO A 282 -20.43 13.93 -14.97
C PRO A 282 -19.66 12.94 -14.07
N GLN A 283 -20.17 12.67 -12.86
CA GLN A 283 -19.56 11.70 -11.93
C GLN A 283 -19.65 10.25 -12.43
N GLU A 284 -20.32 10.02 -13.55
CA GLU A 284 -20.60 8.71 -14.16
C GLU A 284 -20.13 8.71 -15.62
N GLY A 285 -19.22 7.80 -15.95
CA GLY A 285 -18.63 7.66 -17.28
C GLY A 285 -18.07 6.26 -17.49
N CYS A 286 -17.72 5.92 -18.72
CA CYS A 286 -16.99 4.67 -18.99
C CYS A 286 -15.54 4.80 -18.51
N ILE A 287 -14.90 3.69 -18.16
CA ILE A 287 -13.53 3.72 -17.63
C ILE A 287 -12.51 4.36 -18.59
N SER A 288 -12.75 4.25 -19.90
CA SER A 288 -11.97 4.88 -20.96
C SER A 288 -11.94 6.41 -20.90
N GLU A 289 -12.97 7.04 -20.33
CA GLU A 289 -13.04 8.50 -20.17
C GLU A 289 -12.14 9.00 -19.05
N TRP A 290 -11.93 8.16 -18.03
CA TRP A 290 -11.12 8.44 -16.85
C TRP A 290 -9.67 7.96 -16.99
N ALA A 291 -9.42 7.00 -17.89
CA ALA A 291 -8.10 6.50 -18.22
C ALA A 291 -7.32 7.47 -19.13
N PRO A 292 -5.99 7.55 -19.01
CA PRO A 292 -5.17 8.24 -19.99
C PRO A 292 -5.25 7.55 -21.36
N ARG A 293 -5.03 8.32 -22.43
CA ARG A 293 -4.96 7.78 -23.80
C ARG A 293 -3.68 6.99 -24.07
N THR A 294 -2.68 7.14 -23.20
CA THR A 294 -1.39 6.48 -23.29
C THR A 294 -1.31 5.33 -22.29
N PRO A 295 -0.75 4.16 -22.68
CA PRO A 295 -0.53 3.06 -21.76
C PRO A 295 0.34 3.43 -20.53
N PRO A 296 0.08 2.83 -19.36
CA PRO A 296 -1.04 1.95 -19.05
C PRO A 296 -2.35 2.75 -18.96
N MET A 297 -3.42 2.25 -19.57
CA MET A 297 -4.70 2.94 -19.66
C MET A 297 -5.52 2.81 -18.36
N VAL A 298 -4.90 3.20 -17.24
CA VAL A 298 -5.43 3.07 -15.88
C VAL A 298 -5.74 4.46 -15.31
N PRO A 299 -6.96 4.74 -14.86
CA PRO A 299 -7.31 6.00 -14.20
C PRO A 299 -6.37 6.33 -13.03
N ALA A 300 -5.96 7.61 -12.92
CA ALA A 300 -5.06 8.08 -11.86
C ALA A 300 -5.58 7.75 -10.45
N LEU A 301 -6.90 7.80 -10.25
CA LEU A 301 -7.55 7.40 -8.99
C LEU A 301 -7.17 5.98 -8.60
N LEU A 302 -7.27 5.02 -9.52
CA LEU A 302 -6.94 3.62 -9.25
C LEU A 302 -5.45 3.43 -8.99
N VAL A 303 -4.58 4.02 -9.82
CA VAL A 303 -3.11 3.95 -9.65
C VAL A 303 -2.69 4.43 -8.26
N HIS A 304 -3.17 5.60 -7.85
CA HIS A 304 -2.73 6.21 -6.59
C HIS A 304 -3.35 5.55 -5.36
N CYS A 305 -4.64 5.21 -5.41
CA CYS A 305 -5.29 4.55 -4.28
C CYS A 305 -4.74 3.13 -4.08
N VAL A 306 -4.52 2.36 -5.14
CA VAL A 306 -3.93 1.01 -5.03
C VAL A 306 -2.51 1.08 -4.48
N ASN A 307 -1.66 2.00 -4.98
CA ASN A 307 -0.32 2.19 -4.44
C ASN A 307 -0.32 2.53 -2.95
N GLU A 308 -1.27 3.35 -2.49
CA GLU A 308 -1.39 3.69 -1.06
C GLU A 308 -1.86 2.48 -0.23
N VAL A 309 -2.79 1.69 -0.77
CA VAL A 309 -3.23 0.43 -0.15
C VAL A 309 -2.09 -0.58 -0.04
N GLU A 310 -1.29 -0.77 -1.09
CA GLU A 310 -0.12 -1.63 -1.04
C GLU A 310 0.93 -1.12 -0.04
N LYS A 311 1.12 0.20 0.02
CA LYS A 311 2.14 0.83 0.87
C LYS A 311 1.87 0.68 2.37
N ARG A 312 0.61 0.77 2.82
CA ARG A 312 0.29 0.75 4.26
C ARG A 312 -0.93 -0.07 4.67
N GLY A 313 -1.75 -0.52 3.72
CA GLY A 313 -3.03 -1.17 3.98
C GLY A 313 -2.98 -2.69 4.08
N LEU A 314 -1.90 -3.34 3.63
CA LEU A 314 -1.83 -4.81 3.60
C LEU A 314 -1.86 -5.47 5.00
N LEU A 315 -1.51 -4.73 6.04
CA LEU A 315 -1.57 -5.19 7.44
C LEU A 315 -2.88 -4.79 8.14
N GLU A 316 -3.75 -4.03 7.48
CA GLU A 316 -5.01 -3.55 8.07
C GLU A 316 -6.07 -4.66 8.11
N ARG A 317 -6.73 -4.81 9.25
CA ARG A 317 -7.78 -5.83 9.42
C ARG A 317 -9.00 -5.49 8.58
N GLY A 318 -9.48 -6.47 7.82
CA GLY A 318 -10.70 -6.32 7.02
C GLY A 318 -10.55 -5.33 5.87
N LEU A 319 -9.36 -5.24 5.27
CA LEU A 319 -9.13 -4.51 4.02
C LEU A 319 -10.20 -4.84 2.98
N TYR A 320 -10.72 -3.81 2.29
CA TYR A 320 -11.89 -3.85 1.39
C TYR A 320 -13.23 -4.31 1.99
N ARG A 321 -13.26 -5.06 3.10
CA ARG A 321 -14.48 -5.51 3.80
C ARG A 321 -15.07 -4.42 4.70
N VAL A 322 -14.25 -3.79 5.53
CA VAL A 322 -14.66 -2.67 6.39
C VAL A 322 -14.85 -1.42 5.54
N SER A 323 -15.94 -0.69 5.79
CA SER A 323 -16.25 0.55 5.06
C SER A 323 -15.75 1.77 5.83
N GLY A 324 -15.03 2.66 5.14
CA GLY A 324 -14.72 3.99 5.65
C GLY A 324 -15.95 4.88 5.73
N ALA A 325 -15.81 6.05 6.34
CA ALA A 325 -16.90 7.02 6.44
C ALA A 325 -17.32 7.52 5.03
N GLU A 326 -18.59 7.37 4.69
CA GLU A 326 -19.12 7.66 3.34
C GLU A 326 -18.86 9.11 2.89
N LYS A 327 -18.97 10.06 3.82
CA LYS A 327 -18.67 11.48 3.57
C LYS A 327 -17.21 11.68 3.13
N ASP A 328 -16.29 10.97 3.76
CA ASP A 328 -14.86 11.05 3.44
C ASP A 328 -14.56 10.35 2.10
N VAL A 329 -15.23 9.23 1.81
CA VAL A 329 -15.13 8.52 0.52
C VAL A 329 -15.57 9.43 -0.63
N LYS A 330 -16.74 10.06 -0.52
CA LYS A 330 -17.26 11.00 -1.54
C LYS A 330 -16.33 12.21 -1.71
N ARG A 331 -15.87 12.80 -0.59
CA ARG A 331 -14.90 13.91 -0.60
C ARG A 331 -13.61 13.52 -1.33
N LEU A 332 -13.06 12.33 -1.05
CA LEU A 332 -11.82 11.87 -1.66
C LEU A 332 -12.00 11.63 -3.16
N LYS A 333 -13.09 10.97 -3.57
CA LYS A 333 -13.42 10.76 -4.99
C LYS A 333 -13.52 12.08 -5.72
N GLU A 334 -14.28 13.04 -5.22
CA GLU A 334 -14.39 14.37 -5.83
C GLU A 334 -13.04 15.07 -6.00
N ARG A 335 -12.12 14.93 -5.05
CA ARG A 335 -10.77 15.51 -5.17
C ARG A 335 -10.00 14.93 -6.36
N PHE A 336 -10.12 13.63 -6.63
CA PHE A 336 -9.55 13.01 -7.84
C PHE A 336 -10.27 13.46 -9.11
N LEU A 337 -11.59 13.61 -9.06
CA LEU A 337 -12.41 13.98 -10.22
C LEU A 337 -12.38 15.50 -10.53
N ARG A 338 -11.78 16.35 -9.69
CA ARG A 338 -11.62 17.80 -9.98
C ARG A 338 -10.51 18.11 -11.00
N GLY A 339 -9.69 17.13 -11.38
CA GLY A 339 -8.69 17.27 -12.46
C GLY A 339 -7.45 18.10 -12.14
N CYS A 340 -7.22 18.46 -10.86
CA CYS A 340 -6.05 19.21 -10.40
C CYS A 340 -4.84 18.31 -10.04
N GLY A 341 -4.72 17.15 -10.67
CA GLY A 341 -3.77 16.11 -10.30
C GLY A 341 -4.20 15.26 -9.10
N SER A 342 -3.32 14.35 -8.68
CA SER A 342 -3.63 13.41 -7.59
C SER A 342 -3.47 14.06 -6.20
N PRO A 343 -4.48 13.99 -5.32
CA PRO A 343 -4.35 14.43 -3.94
C PRO A 343 -3.33 13.59 -3.15
N SER A 344 -2.71 14.19 -2.12
CA SER A 344 -1.97 13.41 -1.13
C SER A 344 -2.92 12.52 -0.31
N LEU A 345 -2.56 11.25 -0.13
CA LEU A 345 -3.33 10.22 0.58
C LEU A 345 -2.78 9.87 1.97
N THR A 346 -1.67 10.51 2.39
CA THR A 346 -0.93 10.12 3.60
C THR A 346 -1.71 10.28 4.91
N GLY A 347 -2.74 11.13 4.93
CA GLY A 347 -3.59 11.40 6.10
C GLY A 347 -5.00 10.82 6.00
N GLU A 348 -5.35 10.14 4.91
CA GLU A 348 -6.68 9.55 4.73
C GLU A 348 -6.77 8.19 5.44
N ASP A 349 -7.93 7.81 5.97
CA ASP A 349 -8.14 6.45 6.50
C ASP A 349 -8.05 5.42 5.36
N ILE A 350 -7.42 4.27 5.59
CA ILE A 350 -7.21 3.27 4.54
C ILE A 350 -8.52 2.64 4.05
N HIS A 351 -9.52 2.48 4.92
CA HIS A 351 -10.86 2.04 4.55
C HIS A 351 -11.61 3.09 3.74
N VAL A 352 -11.27 4.38 3.90
CA VAL A 352 -11.75 5.46 3.02
C VAL A 352 -11.10 5.35 1.64
N VAL A 353 -9.80 5.07 1.55
CA VAL A 353 -9.11 4.83 0.26
C VAL A 353 -9.70 3.62 -0.46
N CYS A 354 -9.88 2.49 0.23
CA CYS A 354 -10.57 1.31 -0.31
C CYS A 354 -12.02 1.64 -0.71
N GLY A 355 -12.72 2.42 0.11
CA GLY A 355 -14.06 2.91 -0.19
C GLY A 355 -14.11 3.72 -1.47
N CYS A 356 -13.13 4.60 -1.70
CA CYS A 356 -13.01 5.42 -2.90
C CYS A 356 -12.79 4.58 -4.16
N ILE A 357 -11.97 3.52 -4.09
CA ILE A 357 -11.79 2.57 -5.20
C ILE A 357 -13.14 1.89 -5.52
N LYS A 358 -13.80 1.34 -4.50
CA LYS A 358 -15.08 0.65 -4.67
C LYS A 358 -16.16 1.58 -5.23
N ASP A 359 -16.25 2.80 -4.71
CA ASP A 359 -17.24 3.78 -5.15
C ASP A 359 -17.00 4.24 -6.59
N PHE A 360 -15.72 4.42 -6.99
CA PHE A 360 -15.37 4.72 -8.37
C PHE A 360 -15.79 3.61 -9.32
N LEU A 361 -15.41 2.36 -9.04
CA LEU A 361 -15.73 1.21 -9.88
C LEU A 361 -17.24 0.96 -10.00
N ARG A 362 -18.01 1.19 -8.92
CA ARG A 362 -19.47 1.08 -8.95
C ARG A 362 -20.17 2.22 -9.69
N SER A 363 -19.57 3.40 -9.75
CA SER A 363 -20.13 4.56 -10.47
C SER A 363 -19.84 4.58 -11.97
N LEU A 364 -19.10 3.59 -12.47
CA LEU A 364 -18.90 3.47 -13.91
C LEU A 364 -20.23 3.18 -14.59
N ARG A 365 -20.48 3.82 -15.73
CA ARG A 365 -21.70 3.59 -16.53
C ARG A 365 -21.84 2.12 -16.93
N GLU A 366 -20.70 1.51 -17.25
CA GLU A 366 -20.58 0.09 -17.55
C GLU A 366 -19.65 -0.55 -16.51
N PRO A 367 -20.00 -1.72 -15.95
CA PRO A 367 -19.11 -2.44 -15.04
C PRO A 367 -17.76 -2.73 -15.70
N LEU A 368 -16.71 -2.85 -14.87
CA LEU A 368 -15.35 -3.11 -15.35
C LEU A 368 -15.29 -4.40 -16.20
N VAL A 369 -15.98 -5.45 -15.73
CA VAL A 369 -16.33 -6.61 -16.55
C VAL A 369 -17.58 -6.22 -17.35
N SER A 370 -17.39 -5.91 -18.62
CA SER A 370 -18.47 -5.48 -19.53
C SER A 370 -19.61 -6.49 -19.53
N SER A 371 -20.86 -6.01 -19.57
CA SER A 371 -22.03 -6.89 -19.62
C SER A 371 -22.02 -7.83 -20.83
N ALA A 372 -21.39 -7.41 -21.93
CA ALA A 372 -21.24 -8.22 -23.14
C ALA A 372 -20.43 -9.51 -22.91
N LEU A 373 -19.40 -9.47 -22.06
CA LEU A 373 -18.53 -10.62 -21.77
C LEU A 373 -18.91 -11.35 -20.47
N TRP A 374 -19.96 -10.90 -19.76
CA TRP A 374 -20.35 -11.49 -18.48
C TRP A 374 -20.65 -12.99 -18.58
N GLN A 375 -21.30 -13.41 -19.67
CA GLN A 375 -21.59 -14.83 -19.91
C GLN A 375 -20.32 -15.66 -20.12
N ASP A 376 -19.31 -15.11 -20.80
CA ASP A 376 -18.04 -15.79 -21.02
C ASP A 376 -17.28 -15.97 -19.69
N PHE A 377 -17.30 -14.97 -18.82
CA PHE A 377 -16.72 -15.09 -17.47
C PHE A 377 -17.46 -16.11 -16.61
N MET A 378 -18.80 -16.15 -16.66
CA MET A 378 -19.61 -17.14 -15.93
C MET A 378 -19.38 -18.57 -16.45
N ALA A 379 -19.26 -18.73 -17.77
CA ALA A 379 -18.91 -19.99 -18.40
C ALA A 379 -17.51 -20.45 -17.97
N ALA A 380 -16.51 -19.55 -18.03
CA ALA A 380 -15.16 -19.84 -17.57
C ALA A 380 -15.10 -20.25 -16.09
N ALA A 381 -15.90 -19.59 -15.23
CA ALA A 381 -15.99 -19.92 -13.80
C ALA A 381 -16.70 -21.26 -13.51
N SER A 382 -17.43 -21.82 -14.48
CA SER A 382 -18.13 -23.11 -14.36
C SER A 382 -17.28 -24.29 -14.85
N VAL A 383 -16.10 -24.03 -15.42
CA VAL A 383 -15.17 -25.07 -15.89
C VAL A 383 -14.57 -25.80 -14.68
N ARG A 384 -14.62 -27.13 -14.72
CA ARG A 384 -14.15 -27.98 -13.61
C ARG A 384 -12.63 -28.15 -13.61
N GLU A 385 -12.04 -28.28 -14.78
CA GLU A 385 -10.59 -28.44 -14.95
C GLU A 385 -9.89 -27.09 -14.80
N GLN A 386 -8.90 -27.04 -13.91
CA GLN A 386 -8.28 -25.77 -13.52
C GLN A 386 -7.45 -25.13 -14.65
N SER A 387 -6.77 -25.93 -15.47
CA SER A 387 -6.03 -25.43 -16.64
C SER A 387 -6.95 -24.73 -17.63
N ASP A 388 -8.09 -25.35 -17.89
CA ASP A 388 -9.06 -24.91 -18.88
C ASP A 388 -9.85 -23.71 -18.37
N ALA A 389 -10.16 -23.67 -17.06
CA ALA A 389 -10.74 -22.51 -16.40
C ALA A 389 -9.81 -21.28 -16.49
N ILE A 390 -8.51 -21.45 -16.23
CA ILE A 390 -7.52 -20.38 -16.37
C ILE A 390 -7.44 -19.90 -17.82
N ALA A 391 -7.35 -20.82 -18.78
CA ALA A 391 -7.29 -20.48 -20.20
C ALA A 391 -8.55 -19.72 -20.66
N ALA A 392 -9.74 -20.16 -20.24
CA ALA A 392 -11.00 -19.51 -20.55
C ALA A 392 -11.11 -18.11 -19.93
N VAL A 393 -10.66 -17.92 -18.68
CA VAL A 393 -10.61 -16.59 -18.04
C VAL A 393 -9.63 -15.67 -18.77
N VAL A 394 -8.43 -16.15 -19.12
CA VAL A 394 -7.44 -15.37 -19.88
C VAL A 394 -8.00 -14.97 -21.24
N GLN A 395 -8.69 -15.87 -21.93
CA GLN A 395 -9.35 -15.57 -23.19
C GLN A 395 -10.43 -14.50 -23.02
N ALA A 396 -11.29 -14.60 -21.99
CA ALA A 396 -12.31 -13.60 -21.72
C ALA A 396 -11.72 -12.22 -21.36
N VAL A 397 -10.62 -12.19 -20.58
CA VAL A 397 -9.88 -10.96 -20.27
C VAL A 397 -9.25 -10.34 -21.52
N SER A 398 -8.72 -11.15 -22.42
CA SER A 398 -8.08 -10.66 -23.66
C SER A 398 -9.04 -9.93 -24.60
N GLN A 399 -10.35 -10.26 -24.52
CA GLN A 399 -11.42 -9.66 -25.29
C GLN A 399 -11.95 -8.35 -24.70
N LEU A 400 -11.61 -8.02 -23.45
CA LEU A 400 -12.00 -6.74 -22.85
C LEU A 400 -11.33 -5.57 -23.59
N PRO A 401 -12.02 -4.42 -23.75
CA PRO A 401 -11.39 -3.20 -24.26
C PRO A 401 -10.12 -2.86 -23.47
N PRO A 402 -9.06 -2.32 -24.10
CA PRO A 402 -7.80 -2.03 -23.41
C PRO A 402 -7.94 -1.22 -22.11
N PRO A 403 -8.83 -0.19 -22.02
CA PRO A 403 -9.08 0.50 -20.76
C PRO A 403 -9.71 -0.37 -19.68
N ASN A 404 -10.43 -1.44 -20.02
CA ASN A 404 -11.00 -2.38 -19.06
C ASN A 404 -9.97 -3.46 -18.69
N ARG A 405 -9.18 -3.91 -19.67
CA ARG A 405 -8.13 -4.94 -19.52
C ARG A 405 -6.91 -4.44 -18.78
N ASP A 406 -6.37 -3.27 -19.11
CA ASP A 406 -5.13 -2.73 -18.51
C ASP A 406 -5.29 -2.43 -17.00
N ASN A 407 -6.52 -2.42 -16.46
CA ASN A 407 -6.77 -2.38 -15.01
C ASN A 407 -6.53 -3.72 -14.31
N TYR A 408 -6.47 -4.81 -15.07
CA TYR A 408 -5.99 -6.10 -14.60
C TYR A 408 -4.49 -6.17 -14.87
N PRO A 409 -3.64 -6.31 -13.85
CA PRO A 409 -2.23 -6.54 -14.07
C PRO A 409 -2.06 -7.93 -14.71
N GLU A 410 -2.06 -7.99 -16.04
CA GLU A 410 -1.55 -9.16 -16.75
C GLU A 410 -0.08 -9.33 -16.35
N ARG A 411 0.19 -10.33 -15.51
CA ARG A 411 1.51 -10.96 -15.51
C ARG A 411 1.69 -11.48 -16.93
N LYS A 412 2.53 -10.82 -17.73
CA LYS A 412 3.09 -11.46 -18.91
C LYS A 412 3.95 -12.60 -18.41
N GLU A 413 3.36 -13.77 -18.26
CA GLU A 413 4.13 -15.00 -18.35
C GLU A 413 4.73 -14.97 -19.75
N THR A 414 6.04 -14.81 -19.80
CA THR A 414 6.83 -15.07 -20.99
C THR A 414 6.53 -16.49 -21.43
N THR A 415 5.61 -16.64 -22.36
CA THR A 415 5.44 -17.86 -23.14
C THR A 415 6.74 -18.06 -23.89
N SER A 416 7.62 -18.87 -23.32
CA SER A 416 8.66 -19.57 -24.06
C SER A 416 7.95 -20.48 -25.06
N ASN A 417 7.54 -19.91 -26.20
CA ASN A 417 7.25 -20.67 -27.40
C ASN A 417 8.58 -21.23 -27.90
N ASN A 418 8.92 -22.41 -27.41
CA ASN A 418 9.82 -23.33 -28.10
C ASN A 418 9.21 -24.73 -28.04
N LEU A 419 8.70 -25.12 -29.21
CA LEU A 419 8.75 -26.46 -29.78
C LEU A 419 8.10 -27.60 -28.99
N ALA A 420 6.85 -27.88 -29.36
CA ALA A 420 6.36 -29.25 -29.45
C ALA A 420 5.44 -29.38 -30.68
N VAL A 421 6.02 -29.18 -31.87
CA VAL A 421 5.54 -29.87 -33.07
C VAL A 421 6.26 -31.21 -33.04
N GLY A 422 5.51 -32.27 -32.81
CA GLY A 422 6.05 -33.63 -32.74
C GLY A 422 6.62 -34.10 -34.07
N TYR A 423 7.43 -35.16 -34.00
CA TYR A 423 7.26 -36.35 -34.82
C TYR A 423 8.08 -37.49 -34.20
N LYS A 424 7.39 -38.62 -34.00
CA LYS A 424 7.88 -40.01 -33.81
C LYS A 424 8.61 -40.36 -32.52
#